data_AF-A0A396HIC1-F1
#
_entry.id   AF-A0A396HIC1-F1
#
_cell.length_a   1.000
_cell.length_b   1.000
_cell.length_c   1.000
_cell.angle_alpha   90.00
_cell.angle_beta   90.00
_cell.angle_gamma   90.00
#
_symmetry.space_group_name_H-M   'P 1'
#
loop_
_entity.id
_entity.type
_entity.pdbx_description
1 polymer ?
#
loop_
_entity_poly.entity_id
_entity_poly.type
_entity_poly.pdbx_seq_one_letter_code
_entity_poly.pdbx_strand_id
1 'polypeptide(L)'
;MLNELSSTVVFERPHDEEFIRKWQLACKGNIAHVVVMPNVTIEKLDDFLNELVQKRATWFEDGTFQPYCIASDVGENSCLCAQHK
;
A
#
# COMPACT_ATOMS: atom_id res chain seq x y z
N MET A 1 -15.16 5.17 0.37
CA MET A 1 -14.60 6.54 0.44
C MET A 1 -13.32 6.59 -0.41
N LEU A 2 -13.46 6.32 -1.70
CA LEU A 2 -12.38 6.46 -2.68
C LEU A 2 -12.98 7.26 -3.83
N ASN A 3 -12.33 8.37 -4.18
CA ASN A 3 -12.73 9.18 -5.32
C ASN A 3 -11.82 8.80 -6.48
N GLU A 4 -12.38 8.45 -7.63
CA GLU A 4 -11.63 8.05 -8.83
C GLU A 4 -10.66 9.13 -9.31
N LEU A 5 -10.93 10.39 -8.99
CA LEU A 5 -10.07 11.54 -9.34
C LEU A 5 -9.12 11.95 -8.21
N SER A 6 -9.00 11.15 -7.14
CA SER A 6 -8.08 11.43 -6.05
C SER A 6 -6.64 11.11 -6.44
N SER A 7 -5.70 11.93 -5.94
CA SER A 7 -4.26 11.61 -5.99
C SER A 7 -3.81 10.72 -4.82
N THR A 8 -4.74 10.24 -3.99
CA THR A 8 -4.44 9.35 -2.86
C THR A 8 -4.69 7.90 -3.24
N VAL A 9 -3.68 7.06 -3.03
CA VAL A 9 -3.75 5.60 -3.21
C VAL A 9 -3.67 4.94 -1.84
N VAL A 10 -4.53 3.95 -1.60
CA VAL A 10 -4.63 3.22 -0.34
C VAL A 10 -4.30 1.75 -0.60
N PHE A 11 -3.48 1.16 0.25
CA PHE A 11 -3.09 -0.24 0.18
C PHE A 11 -2.81 -0.78 1.58
N GLU A 12 -2.53 -2.08 1.69
CA GLU A 12 -2.16 -2.71 2.96
C GLU A 12 -0.94 -2.02 3.58
N ARG A 13 -0.96 -1.84 4.91
CA ARG A 13 0.18 -1.31 5.64
C ARG A 13 1.40 -2.23 5.47
N PRO A 14 2.54 -1.69 4.99
CA PRO A 14 3.82 -2.40 4.97
C PRO A 14 4.22 -2.94 6.36
N HIS A 15 4.81 -4.14 6.41
CA HIS A 15 5.34 -4.71 7.66
C HIS A 15 6.77 -4.23 7.99
N ASP A 16 7.32 -3.36 7.16
CA ASP A 16 8.68 -2.83 7.31
C ASP A 16 8.64 -1.36 7.75
N GLU A 17 8.99 -1.13 9.01
CA GLU A 17 9.04 0.21 9.60
C GLU A 17 10.13 1.10 8.99
N GLU A 18 11.24 0.54 8.48
CA GLU A 18 12.27 1.32 7.77
C GLU A 18 11.74 1.82 6.43
N PHE A 19 10.99 0.97 5.71
CA PHE A 19 10.31 1.35 4.47
C PHE A 19 9.26 2.46 4.72
N ILE A 20 8.43 2.30 5.76
CA ILE A 20 7.42 3.30 6.15
C ILE A 20 8.09 4.65 6.44
N ARG A 21 9.20 4.65 7.19
CA ARG A 21 9.94 5.86 7.54
C ARG A 21 10.61 6.50 6.32
N LYS A 22 11.23 5.69 5.46
CA LYS A 22 11.92 6.16 4.24
C LYS A 22 10.96 6.90 3.31
N TRP A 23 9.78 6.33 3.08
CA TRP A 23 8.77 6.88 2.17
C TRP A 23 7.71 7.74 2.87
N GLN A 24 7.86 7.96 4.18
CA GLN A 24 6.97 8.77 5.02
C GLN A 24 5.49 8.40 4.87
N LEU A 25 5.20 7.09 4.86
CA LEU A 25 3.85 6.58 4.59
C LEU A 25 2.88 6.90 5.72
N ALA A 26 1.71 7.43 5.37
CA ALA A 26 0.64 7.68 6.32
C ALA A 26 -0.09 6.37 6.64
N CYS A 27 0.21 5.80 7.80
CA CYS A 27 -0.36 4.52 8.22
C CYS A 27 -1.45 4.72 9.28
N LYS A 28 -2.60 4.08 9.10
CA LYS A 28 -3.73 4.08 10.05
C LYS A 28 -4.27 2.67 10.17
N GLY A 29 -4.18 2.08 11.36
CA GLY A 29 -4.55 0.68 11.57
C GLY A 29 -3.79 -0.23 10.61
N ASN A 30 -4.54 -0.95 9.79
CA ASN A 30 -4.01 -1.91 8.82
C ASN A 30 -3.77 -1.31 7.41
N ILE A 31 -4.01 -0.02 7.19
CA ILE A 31 -3.83 0.58 5.86
C ILE A 31 -2.73 1.64 5.84
N ALA A 32 -2.10 1.78 4.67
CA ALA A 32 -1.20 2.87 4.34
C ALA A 32 -1.79 3.69 3.19
N HIS A 33 -1.56 5.00 3.23
CA HIS A 33 -1.97 5.95 2.20
C HIS A 33 -0.74 6.65 1.63
N VAL A 34 -0.68 6.73 0.31
CA VAL A 34 0.28 7.56 -0.44
C VAL A 34 -0.50 8.67 -1.11
N VAL A 35 -0.07 9.91 -0.88
CA VAL A 35 -0.62 11.09 -1.57
C VAL A 35 0.38 11.51 -2.63
N VAL A 36 -0.01 11.41 -3.89
CA VAL A 36 0.81 11.90 -5.00
C VAL A 36 0.68 13.41 -5.07
N MET A 37 1.74 14.10 -4.65
CA MET A 37 1.86 15.56 -4.71
C MET A 37 2.54 15.98 -6.02
N PRO A 38 2.37 17.22 -6.50
CA PRO A 38 2.94 17.67 -7.79
C PRO A 38 4.47 17.56 -7.94
N ASN A 39 5.20 17.42 -6.83
CA ASN A 39 6.66 17.24 -6.81
C ASN A 39 7.11 15.76 -6.90
N VAL A 40 6.15 14.84 -6.97
CA VAL A 40 6.37 13.41 -7.16
C VAL A 40 6.44 13.13 -8.65
N THR A 41 7.57 12.59 -9.11
CA THR A 41 7.80 12.23 -10.51
C THR A 41 7.51 10.75 -10.73
N ILE A 42 7.32 10.35 -11.99
CA ILE A 42 7.16 8.95 -12.38
C ILE A 42 8.34 8.11 -11.88
N GLU A 43 9.57 8.61 -12.03
CA GLU A 43 10.79 7.92 -11.56
C GLU A 43 10.75 7.63 -10.04
N LYS A 44 10.29 8.58 -9.22
CA LYS A 44 10.14 8.35 -7.77
C LYS A 44 9.06 7.31 -7.46
N LEU A 45 7.99 7.27 -8.26
CA LEU A 45 6.96 6.24 -8.12
C LEU A 45 7.48 4.87 -8.53
N ASP A 46 8.29 4.79 -9.58
CA ASP A 46 8.92 3.55 -10.03
C ASP A 46 9.89 3.03 -8.96
N ASP A 47 10.73 3.89 -8.38
CA ASP A 47 11.62 3.53 -7.27
C ASP A 47 10.82 3.02 -6.05
N PHE A 48 9.75 3.71 -5.69
CA PHE A 48 8.84 3.31 -4.62
C PHE A 48 8.21 1.94 -4.90
N LEU A 49 7.67 1.73 -6.10
CA LEU A 49 6.99 0.50 -6.51
C LEU A 49 7.96 -0.68 -6.56
N ASN A 50 9.16 -0.48 -7.11
CA ASN A 50 10.19 -1.52 -7.19
C ASN A 50 10.60 -1.97 -5.78
N GLU A 51 10.87 -1.04 -4.88
CA GLU A 51 11.21 -1.37 -3.49
C GLU A 51 10.03 -2.02 -2.75
N LEU A 52 8.81 -1.52 -2.96
CA LEU A 52 7.60 -2.09 -2.38
C LEU A 52 7.43 -3.56 -2.80
N VAL A 53 7.53 -3.87 -4.10
CA VAL A 53 7.37 -5.24 -4.62
C VAL A 53 8.45 -6.17 -4.09
N GLN A 54 9.71 -5.72 -4.07
CA GLN A 54 10.83 -6.49 -3.52
C GLN A 54 10.62 -6.82 -2.04
N LYS A 55 10.33 -5.80 -1.22
CA LYS A 55 10.11 -6.01 0.21
C LYS A 55 8.84 -6.82 0.49
N ARG A 56 7.76 -6.57 -0.26
CA ARG A 56 6.52 -7.34 -0.14
C ARG A 56 6.72 -8.82 -0.40
N ALA A 57 7.56 -9.19 -1.36
CA ALA A 57 7.92 -10.60 -1.57
C ALA A 57 8.57 -11.22 -0.33
N THR A 58 9.49 -10.50 0.33
CA THR A 58 10.14 -10.96 1.57
C THR A 58 9.19 -11.05 2.76
N TRP A 59 8.20 -10.15 2.88
CA TRP A 59 7.25 -10.16 4.01
C TRP A 59 6.30 -11.35 4.00
N PHE A 60 6.07 -11.94 2.82
CA PHE A 60 5.13 -13.04 2.62
C PHE A 60 5.82 -14.35 2.20
N GLU A 61 7.16 -14.38 2.15
CA GLU A 61 7.96 -15.53 1.71
C GLU A 61 7.76 -16.75 2.63
N ASP A 62 7.73 -16.52 3.94
CA ASP A 62 7.61 -17.59 4.96
C ASP A 62 6.18 -18.10 5.17
N GLY A 63 5.18 -17.50 4.51
CA GLY A 63 3.75 -17.84 4.67
C GLY A 63 3.18 -17.59 6.08
N THR A 64 3.98 -17.04 6.99
CA THR A 64 3.63 -16.70 8.37
C THR A 64 2.65 -15.53 8.45
N PHE A 65 2.73 -14.61 7.50
CA PHE A 65 1.78 -13.54 7.31
C PHE A 65 1.04 -13.76 6.00
N GLN A 66 -0.29 -13.63 6.02
CA GLN A 66 -1.07 -13.51 4.79
C GLN A 66 -1.36 -12.04 4.52
N PRO A 67 -1.38 -11.60 3.25
CA PRO A 67 -1.88 -10.29 2.91
C PRO A 67 -3.32 -10.17 3.43
N TYR A 68 -3.51 -9.31 4.42
CA TYR A 68 -4.81 -9.15 5.05
C TYR A 68 -5.74 -8.32 4.18
N CYS A 69 -7.03 -8.57 4.33
CA CYS A 69 -8.05 -7.82 3.63
C CYS A 69 -8.18 -6.40 4.22
N ILE A 70 -8.24 -5.39 3.36
CA ILE A 70 -8.47 -3.99 3.74
C ILE A 70 -9.91 -3.53 3.46
N ALA A 71 -10.81 -4.45 3.06
CA ALA A 71 -12.19 -4.12 2.69
C ALA A 71 -12.97 -3.42 3.81
N SER A 72 -12.65 -3.71 5.08
CA SER A 72 -13.26 -3.00 6.22
C SER A 72 -12.94 -1.50 6.22
N ASP A 73 -11.81 -1.08 5.66
CA ASP A 73 -11.39 0.31 5.61
C ASP A 73 -11.73 0.99 4.27
N VAL A 74 -11.59 0.29 3.13
CA VAL A 74 -11.81 0.87 1.79
C VAL A 74 -13.17 0.54 1.16
N GLY A 75 -13.87 -0.47 1.68
CA GLY A 75 -15.08 -1.06 1.11
C GLY A 75 -14.79 -2.31 0.25
N GLU A 76 -15.71 -3.27 0.24
CA GLU A 76 -15.58 -4.53 -0.51
C GLU A 76 -15.35 -4.30 -2.02
N ASN A 77 -16.10 -3.37 -2.62
CA ASN A 77 -15.99 -3.03 -4.05
C ASN A 77 -14.64 -2.39 -4.44
N SER A 78 -13.83 -1.97 -3.45
CA SER A 78 -12.53 -1.32 -3.69
C SER A 78 -11.36 -2.17 -3.21
N CYS A 79 -11.61 -3.34 -2.63
CA CYS A 79 -10.57 -4.24 -2.17
C CYS A 79 -10.28 -5.31 -3.21
N LEU A 80 -9.06 -5.32 -3.76
CA LEU A 80 -8.65 -6.27 -4.81
C LEU A 80 -7.97 -7.54 -4.26
N CYS A 81 -8.24 -7.89 -3.00
CA CYS A 81 -7.72 -9.10 -2.38
C CYS A 81 -8.38 -10.37 -2.95
N ALA A 82 -7.79 -11.55 -2.72
CA ALA A 82 -8.32 -12.82 -3.22
C ALA A 82 -9.73 -13.18 -2.71
N GLN A 83 -10.19 -12.59 -1.61
CA GLN A 83 -11.50 -12.86 -1.02
C GLN A 83 -12.65 -12.07 -1.68
N HIS A 84 -12.33 -10.97 -2.37
CA HIS A 84 -13.31 -10.04 -2.95
C HIS A 84 -13.07 -9.81 -4.46
N LYS A 85 -12.32 -10.74 -5.09
CA LYS A 85 -12.00 -10.73 -6.53
C LYS A 85 -13.09 -11.36 -7.38
#